data_AF-A0A9Q0Y662-F1
#
_entry.id   AF-A0A9Q0Y662-F1
#
_cell.length_a   1.000
_cell.length_b   1.000
_cell.length_c   1.000
_cell.angle_alpha   90.00
_cell.angle_beta   90.00
_cell.angle_gamma   90.00
#
_symmetry.space_group_name_H-M   'P 1'
#
loop_
_entity.id
_entity.type
_entity.pdbx_description
1 polymer ?
#
loop_
_entity_poly.entity_id
_entity_poly.type
_entity_poly.pdbx_seq_one_letter_code
_entity_poly.pdbx_strand_id
1 'polypeptide(L)'
;MDTHQDGDELVFFYQIKEGVSTVSHAANIAALAGMPPKVIARGVEVSELLRNGKPIQHPDHSLREKQLQNCKSLVDKFISLDLDNLQLDLKEFMNQEVLPFSSSML
;
A
#
# COMPACT_ATOMS: atom_id res chain seq x y z
N MET A 1 -14.07 -29.19 7.62
CA MET A 1 -15.02 -28.61 8.58
C MET A 1 -16.09 -27.94 7.78
N ASP A 2 -17.29 -28.50 7.80
CA ASP A 2 -18.40 -27.94 7.05
C ASP A 2 -18.96 -26.73 7.82
N THR A 3 -19.15 -25.60 7.13
CA THR A 3 -19.57 -24.33 7.74
C THR A 3 -20.62 -23.68 6.85
N HIS A 4 -21.71 -23.19 7.42
CA HIS A 4 -22.76 -22.47 6.70
C HIS A 4 -22.83 -21.02 7.18
N GLN A 5 -23.07 -20.11 6.25
CA GLN A 5 -23.33 -18.71 6.55
C GLN A 5 -24.84 -18.47 6.49
N ASP A 6 -25.43 -18.13 7.62
CA ASP A 6 -26.85 -17.74 7.73
C ASP A 6 -26.91 -16.25 8.11
N GLY A 7 -27.04 -15.40 7.10
CA GLY A 7 -26.93 -13.95 7.27
C GLY A 7 -25.58 -13.53 7.86
N ASP A 8 -25.63 -12.96 9.07
CA ASP A 8 -24.46 -12.50 9.82
C ASP A 8 -23.85 -13.60 10.71
N GLU A 9 -24.52 -14.74 10.86
CA GLU A 9 -24.06 -15.84 11.72
C GLU A 9 -23.23 -16.86 10.92
N LEU A 10 -22.15 -17.35 11.55
CA LEU A 10 -21.35 -18.45 11.04
C LEU A 10 -21.57 -19.69 11.89
N VAL A 11 -22.24 -20.70 11.32
CA VAL A 11 -22.60 -21.93 12.02
C VAL A 11 -21.58 -23.03 11.73
N PHE A 12 -20.98 -23.55 12.79
CA PHE A 12 -20.03 -24.66 12.72
C PHE A 12 -20.76 -26.00 12.89
N PHE A 13 -20.71 -26.86 11.88
CA PHE A 13 -21.40 -28.16 11.97
C PHE A 13 -20.63 -29.23 12.76
N TYR A 14 -19.38 -28.95 13.13
CA TYR A 14 -18.49 -29.89 13.83
C TYR A 14 -18.36 -31.26 13.14
N GLN A 15 -18.60 -31.31 11.83
CA GLN A 15 -18.48 -32.49 11.00
C GLN A 15 -17.16 -32.49 10.22
N ILE A 16 -16.54 -33.66 10.17
CA ILE A 16 -15.41 -33.94 9.28
C ILE A 16 -16.00 -34.46 7.97
N LYS A 17 -15.54 -33.90 6.85
CA LYS A 17 -15.87 -34.34 5.50
C LYS A 17 -14.59 -34.64 4.74
N GLU A 18 -14.64 -35.65 3.89
CA GLU A 18 -13.54 -35.99 3.00
C GLU A 18 -13.30 -34.85 1.99
N GLY A 19 -12.03 -34.62 1.64
CA GLY A 19 -11.62 -33.53 0.75
C GLY A 19 -11.10 -32.30 1.49
N VAL A 20 -11.04 -31.17 0.77
CA VAL A 20 -10.52 -29.89 1.26
C VAL A 20 -11.58 -28.79 1.14
N SER A 21 -11.52 -27.79 2.03
CA SER A 21 -12.39 -26.61 1.89
C SER A 21 -12.00 -25.80 0.66
N THR A 22 -12.98 -25.42 -0.14
CA THR A 22 -12.81 -24.54 -1.31
C THR A 22 -12.98 -23.06 -0.97
N VAL A 23 -13.54 -22.78 0.22
CA VAL A 23 -13.84 -21.42 0.70
C VAL A 23 -13.14 -21.13 2.02
N SER A 24 -12.87 -19.85 2.26
CA SER A 24 -12.34 -19.33 3.52
C SER A 24 -13.35 -18.39 4.15
N HIS A 25 -13.58 -18.54 5.46
CA HIS A 25 -14.48 -17.68 6.23
C HIS A 25 -13.72 -16.64 7.07
N ALA A 26 -12.43 -16.41 6.80
CA ALA A 26 -11.59 -15.51 7.60
C ALA A 26 -12.14 -14.07 7.66
N ALA A 27 -12.68 -13.55 6.55
CA ALA A 27 -13.28 -12.21 6.50
C ALA A 27 -14.55 -12.12 7.36
N ASN A 28 -15.40 -13.15 7.31
CA ASN A 28 -16.61 -13.25 8.14
C ASN A 28 -16.25 -13.31 9.64
N ILE A 29 -15.25 -14.11 10.01
CA ILE A 29 -14.75 -14.17 11.39
C ILE A 29 -14.20 -12.82 11.84
N ALA A 30 -13.46 -12.12 10.98
CA ALA A 30 -12.95 -10.78 11.30
C ALA A 30 -14.09 -9.78 11.54
N ALA A 31 -15.18 -9.86 10.74
CA ALA A 31 -16.38 -9.06 10.95
C ALA A 31 -17.05 -9.36 12.30
N LEU A 32 -17.24 -10.65 12.62
CA LEU A 32 -17.79 -11.10 13.90
C LEU A 32 -16.93 -10.67 15.10
N ALA A 33 -15.61 -10.59 14.92
CA ALA A 33 -14.67 -10.10 15.92
C ALA A 33 -14.68 -8.56 16.07
N GLY A 34 -15.50 -7.84 15.31
CA GLY A 34 -15.63 -6.39 15.39
C GLY A 34 -14.51 -5.62 14.67
N MET A 35 -13.80 -6.25 13.73
CA MET A 35 -12.76 -5.56 12.97
C MET A 35 -13.36 -4.43 12.11
N PRO A 36 -12.64 -3.30 11.93
CA PRO A 36 -13.14 -2.20 11.10
C PRO A 36 -13.40 -2.67 9.66
N PRO A 37 -14.55 -2.30 9.03
CA PRO A 37 -14.89 -2.75 7.69
C PRO A 37 -13.82 -2.46 6.63
N LYS A 38 -13.14 -1.31 6.75
CA LYS A 38 -12.03 -0.93 5.84
C LYS A 38 -10.85 -1.90 5.93
N VAL A 39 -10.53 -2.41 7.13
CA VAL A 39 -9.44 -3.37 7.33
C VAL A 39 -9.82 -4.73 6.77
N ILE A 40 -11.08 -5.16 6.95
CA ILE A 40 -11.59 -6.42 6.39
C ILE A 40 -11.55 -6.36 4.86
N ALA A 41 -12.10 -5.31 4.26
CA ALA A 41 -12.09 -5.11 2.81
C ALA A 41 -10.67 -5.14 2.24
N ARG A 42 -9.72 -4.49 2.93
CA ARG A 42 -8.31 -4.52 2.55
C ARG A 42 -7.70 -5.92 2.67
N GLY A 43 -8.04 -6.67 3.72
CA GLY A 43 -7.59 -8.05 3.90
C GLY A 43 -8.08 -8.97 2.78
N VAL A 44 -9.34 -8.80 2.34
CA VAL A 44 -9.91 -9.53 1.20
C VAL A 44 -9.15 -9.19 -0.08
N GLU A 45 -8.97 -7.90 -0.38
CA GLU A 45 -8.20 -7.44 -1.55
C GLU A 45 -6.78 -8.02 -1.57
N VAL A 46 -6.05 -7.94 -0.46
CA VAL A 46 -4.68 -8.49 -0.35
C VAL A 46 -4.67 -10.01 -0.56
N SER A 47 -5.66 -10.73 -0.02
CA SER A 47 -5.78 -12.18 -0.19
C SER A 47 -5.99 -12.56 -1.66
N GLU A 48 -6.77 -11.78 -2.41
CA GLU A 48 -6.97 -11.96 -3.84
C GLU A 48 -5.71 -11.64 -4.65
N LEU A 49 -5.00 -10.56 -4.31
CA LEU A 49 -3.73 -10.21 -4.96
C LEU A 49 -2.70 -11.33 -4.78
N LEU A 50 -2.55 -11.86 -3.56
CA LEU A 50 -1.66 -12.98 -3.26
C LEU A 50 -2.02 -14.23 -4.06
N ARG A 51 -3.30 -14.60 -4.10
CA ARG A 51 -3.77 -15.78 -4.83
C ARG A 51 -3.46 -15.71 -6.33
N ASN A 52 -3.46 -14.50 -6.88
CA ASN A 52 -3.21 -14.24 -8.30
C ASN A 52 -1.75 -13.86 -8.59
N GLY A 53 -0.84 -13.92 -7.60
CA GLY A 53 0.56 -13.53 -7.78
C GLY A 53 0.76 -12.05 -8.16
N LYS A 54 -0.18 -11.19 -7.79
CA LYS A 54 -0.12 -9.75 -8.09
C LYS A 54 0.58 -8.97 -6.97
N PRO A 55 1.30 -7.88 -7.30
CA PRO A 55 1.89 -7.01 -6.29
C PRO A 55 0.84 -6.40 -5.36
N ILE A 56 1.18 -6.26 -4.07
CA ILE A 56 0.35 -5.60 -3.07
C ILE A 56 0.76 -4.13 -2.99
N GLN A 57 -0.15 -3.23 -3.39
CA GLN A 57 0.12 -1.80 -3.36
C GLN A 57 -0.04 -1.22 -1.96
N HIS A 58 0.79 -0.24 -1.58
CA HIS A 58 0.57 0.50 -0.35
C HIS A 58 -0.74 1.31 -0.43
N PRO A 59 -1.54 1.44 0.63
CA PRO A 59 -2.77 2.26 0.60
C PRO A 59 -2.51 3.70 0.11
N ASP A 60 -1.41 4.29 0.56
CA ASP A 60 -0.96 5.63 0.12
C ASP A 60 -0.05 5.59 -1.14
N HIS A 61 -0.31 4.67 -2.08
CA HIS A 61 0.51 4.53 -3.29
C HIS A 61 0.67 5.85 -4.03
N SER A 62 -0.41 6.63 -4.17
CA SER A 62 -0.38 7.92 -4.87
C SER A 62 0.52 8.96 -4.21
N LEU A 63 0.53 9.03 -2.88
CA LEU A 63 1.43 9.90 -2.12
C LEU A 63 2.89 9.47 -2.35
N ARG A 64 3.16 8.17 -2.26
CA ARG A 64 4.50 7.60 -2.38
C ARG A 64 5.04 7.73 -3.80
N GLU A 65 4.18 7.58 -4.80
CA GLU A 65 4.49 7.78 -6.21
C GLU A 65 4.79 9.26 -6.51
N LYS A 66 3.99 10.18 -5.95
CA LYS A 66 4.26 11.62 -6.03
C LYS A 66 5.59 11.98 -5.37
N GLN A 67 5.88 11.42 -4.19
CA GLN A 67 7.16 11.60 -3.50
C GLN A 67 8.32 11.08 -4.36
N LEU A 68 8.19 9.90 -4.95
CA LEU A 68 9.20 9.33 -5.85
C LEU A 68 9.43 10.21 -7.08
N GLN A 69 8.36 10.71 -7.70
CA GLN A 69 8.45 11.58 -8.87
C GLN A 69 9.16 12.90 -8.52
N ASN A 70 8.78 13.48 -7.39
CA ASN A 70 9.41 14.65 -6.81
C ASN A 70 10.92 14.41 -6.58
N CYS A 71 11.33 13.26 -6.02
CA CYS A 71 12.73 12.92 -5.80
C CYS A 71 13.51 12.80 -7.10
N LYS A 72 12.93 12.14 -8.11
CA LYS A 72 13.51 12.03 -9.45
C LYS A 72 13.75 13.40 -10.06
N SER A 73 12.74 14.28 -10.04
CA SER A 73 12.87 15.63 -10.58
C SER A 73 13.96 16.45 -9.88
N LEU A 74 14.16 16.30 -8.57
CA LEU A 74 15.26 16.96 -7.86
C LEU A 74 16.62 16.43 -8.31
N VAL A 75 16.76 15.11 -8.45
CA VAL A 75 18.00 14.47 -8.94
C VAL A 75 18.31 14.92 -10.37
N ASP A 76 17.31 14.96 -11.25
CA ASP A 76 17.47 15.42 -12.63
C ASP A 76 17.98 16.87 -12.67
N LYS A 77 17.45 17.75 -11.81
CA LYS A 77 17.94 19.13 -11.65
C LYS A 77 19.40 19.15 -11.22
N PHE A 78 19.78 18.37 -10.22
CA PHE A 78 21.17 18.27 -9.76
C PHE A 78 22.12 17.80 -10.88
N ILE A 79 21.74 16.79 -11.64
CA ILE A 79 22.55 16.24 -12.73
C ILE A 79 22.71 17.27 -13.87
N SER A 80 21.69 18.10 -14.10
CA SER A 80 21.73 19.16 -15.12
C SER A 80 22.55 20.40 -14.73
N LEU A 81 23.08 20.46 -13.49
CA LEU A 81 23.93 21.58 -13.06
C LEU A 81 25.26 21.58 -13.79
N ASP A 82 25.52 22.66 -14.51
CA ASP A 82 26.82 22.95 -15.09
C ASP A 82 27.72 23.66 -14.07
N LEU A 83 28.56 22.89 -13.38
CA LEU A 83 29.47 23.42 -12.37
C LEU A 83 30.61 24.27 -12.94
N ASP A 84 30.84 24.22 -14.26
CA ASP A 84 31.84 25.06 -14.93
C ASP A 84 31.29 26.44 -15.29
N ASN A 85 29.97 26.67 -15.13
CA ASN A 85 29.34 27.96 -15.33
C ASN A 85 29.63 28.92 -14.18
N LEU A 86 30.41 29.97 -14.45
CA LEU A 86 30.77 31.02 -13.48
C LEU A 86 29.58 31.86 -12.97
N GLN A 87 28.42 31.80 -13.62
CA GLN A 87 27.20 32.49 -13.18
C GLN A 87 26.29 31.59 -12.33
N LEU A 88 26.67 30.33 -12.10
CA LEU A 88 25.86 29.41 -11.29
C LEU A 88 25.92 29.81 -9.81
N ASP A 89 24.78 30.22 -9.25
CA ASP A 89 24.62 30.40 -7.81
C ASP A 89 24.15 29.09 -7.16
N LEU A 90 25.12 28.30 -6.68
CA LEU A 90 24.85 27.07 -5.93
C LEU A 90 24.07 27.32 -4.64
N LYS A 91 24.26 28.48 -4.00
CA LYS A 91 23.58 28.80 -2.74
C LYS A 91 22.11 29.09 -2.99
N GLU A 92 21.79 29.80 -4.06
CA GLU A 92 20.42 30.02 -4.50
C GLU A 92 19.75 28.69 -4.85
N PHE A 93 20.40 27.83 -5.64
CA PHE A 93 19.88 26.50 -5.98
C PHE A 93 19.57 25.66 -4.72
N MET A 94 20.50 25.60 -3.77
CA MET A 94 20.27 24.87 -2.51
C MET A 94 19.07 25.41 -1.73
N ASN A 95 18.94 26.74 -1.63
CA ASN A 95 17.86 27.38 -0.86
C ASN A 95 16.48 27.28 -1.52
N GLN A 96 16.42 27.31 -2.86
CA GLN A 96 15.16 27.34 -3.59
C GLN A 96 14.68 25.95 -4.00
N GLU A 97 15.60 25.02 -4.30
CA GLU A 97 15.25 23.71 -4.87
C GLU A 97 15.44 22.56 -3.88
N VAL A 98 16.51 22.58 -3.08
CA VAL A 98 16.94 21.42 -2.30
C VAL A 98 16.39 21.43 -0.87
N LEU A 99 16.57 22.53 -0.13
CA LEU A 99 16.14 22.66 1.26
C LEU A 99 14.61 22.67 1.44
N PRO A 100 13.81 23.31 0.56
CA PRO A 100 12.36 23.23 0.65
C PRO A 100 11.85 21.80 0.42
N PHE A 101 12.55 21.03 -0.41
CA PHE A 101 12.23 19.65 -0.70
C PHE A 101 12.46 18.73 0.50
N SER A 102 13.60 18.84 1.19
CA SER A 102 13.91 18.02 2.37
C SER A 102 12.91 18.23 3.50
N SER A 103 12.37 19.45 3.63
CA SER A 103 11.34 19.80 4.60
C SER A 103 9.97 19.17 4.31
N SER A 104 9.72 18.75 3.06
CA SER A 104 8.45 18.14 2.61
C SER A 104 8.44 16.60 2.61
N MET A 105 9.59 15.98 2.85
CA MET A 105 9.80 14.53 2.85
C MET A 105 9.76 13.91 4.26
N LEU A 106 9.87 14.73 5.31
CA LEU A 106 9.69 14.38 6.72
C LEU A 106 8.23 14.57 7.14
#